data_AF-A0A2V5KJR0-F1
#
_entry.id   AF-A0A2V5KJR0-F1
#
_cell.length_a   1.000
_cell.length_b   1.000
_cell.length_c   1.000
_cell.angle_alpha   90.00
_cell.angle_beta   90.00
_cell.angle_gamma   90.00
#
_symmetry.space_group_name_H-M   'P 1'
#
loop_
_entity.id
_entity.type
_entity.pdbx_description
1 polymer ?
#
loop_
_entity_poly.entity_id
_entity_poly.type
_entity_poly.pdbx_seq_one_letter_code
_entity_poly.pdbx_strand_id
1 'polypeptide(L)' 'MSWIHLIPIALIAVGLLNVLFPRTGLFWSLGAKSGQAEPGEAAVLLSRIGGVLAAAIGLFLLLYTM' A
#
# COMPACT_ATOMS: atom_id res chain seq x y z
N MET A 1 -23.46 2.57 -7.96
CA MET A 1 -21.99 2.57 -8.06
C MET A 1 -21.53 1.15 -7.77
N SER A 2 -21.15 0.39 -8.80
CA SER A 2 -20.82 -1.04 -8.63
C SER A 2 -19.59 -1.20 -7.73
N TRP A 3 -19.69 -2.04 -6.70
CA TRP A 3 -18.63 -2.31 -5.70
C TRP A 3 -17.28 -2.70 -6.35
N ILE A 4 -17.37 -3.21 -7.56
CA ILE A 4 -16.28 -3.59 -8.45
C ILE A 4 -15.29 -2.47 -8.72
N HIS A 5 -15.71 -1.19 -8.77
CA HIS A 5 -14.77 -0.07 -8.94
C HIS A 5 -14.20 0.43 -7.61
N LEU A 6 -14.85 0.15 -6.48
CA LEU A 6 -14.38 0.60 -5.17
C LEU A 6 -13.10 -0.13 -4.73
N ILE A 7 -12.99 -1.42 -5.05
CA ILE A 7 -11.83 -2.26 -4.72
C ILE A 7 -10.54 -1.74 -5.39
N PRO A 8 -10.48 -1.53 -6.72
CA PRO A 8 -9.29 -1.00 -7.37
C PRO A 8 -8.94 0.42 -6.91
N ILE A 9 -9.94 1.28 -6.66
CA ILE A 9 -9.71 2.61 -6.10
C ILE A 9 -9.07 2.53 -4.71
N ALA A 10 -9.57 1.63 -3.84
CA ALA A 10 -9.00 1.41 -2.51
C ALA A 10 -7.56 0.88 -2.59
N LEU A 11 -7.27 -0.05 -3.51
CA LEU A 11 -5.92 -0.55 -3.75
C LEU A 11 -4.95 0.54 -4.20
N ILE A 12 -5.38 1.42 -5.11
CA ILE A 12 -4.58 2.56 -5.56
C ILE A 12 -4.31 3.52 -4.40
N ALA A 13 -5.34 3.84 -3.61
CA ALA A 13 -5.22 4.74 -2.46
C ALA A 13 -4.25 4.19 -1.40
N VAL A 14 -4.38 2.91 -1.04
CA VAL A 14 -3.48 2.24 -0.09
C VAL A 14 -2.07 2.12 -0.64
N GLY A 15 -1.93 1.80 -1.94
CA GLY A 15 -0.65 1.75 -2.62
C GLY A 15 0.09 3.09 -2.58
N LEU A 16 -0.59 4.18 -2.93
CA LEU A 16 -0.05 5.54 -2.86
C LEU A 16 0.34 5.94 -1.44
N LEU A 17 -0.47 5.61 -0.43
CA LEU A 17 -0.14 5.87 0.96
C LEU A 17 1.13 5.13 1.41
N ASN A 18 1.34 3.88 0.97
CA ASN A 18 2.57 3.13 1.25
C ASN A 18 3.80 3.70 0.52
N VAL A 19 3.63 4.27 -0.68
CA VAL A 19 4.74 4.90 -1.42
C VAL A 19 5.14 6.24 -0.79
N LEU A 20 4.15 7.10 -0.49
CA LEU A 20 4.37 8.45 0.02
C LEU A 20 4.73 8.43 1.52
N PHE A 21 4.09 7.55 2.29
CA PHE A 21 4.27 7.44 3.73
C PHE A 21 4.58 5.99 4.15
N PRO A 22 5.72 5.43 3.70
CA PRO A 22 6.10 4.04 4.00
C PRO A 22 6.28 3.81 5.51
N ARG A 23 6.74 4.84 6.25
CA ARG A 23 6.91 4.74 7.71
C ARG A 23 5.57 4.50 8.42
N THR A 24 4.50 5.21 8.06
CA THR A 24 3.18 5.02 8.71
C THR A 24 2.53 3.69 8.35
N GLY A 25 2.68 3.21 7.12
CA GLY A 25 2.20 1.88 6.72
C GLY A 25 2.92 0.75 7.48
N LEU A 26 4.22 0.92 7.71
CA LEU A 26 5.00 0.00 8.55
C LEU A 26 4.67 0.15 10.04
N PHE A 27 4.32 1.33 10.55
CA PHE A 27 3.84 1.46 11.93
C PHE A 27 2.51 0.71 12.15
N TRP A 28 1.60 0.72 11.18
CA TRP A 28 0.38 -0.08 11.26
C TRP A 28 0.61 -1.58 11.13
N SER A 29 1.59 -2.02 10.33
CA SER A 29 1.90 -3.43 10.07
C SER A 29 2.92 -4.06 11.03
N LEU A 30 4.07 -3.42 11.21
CA LEU A 30 5.20 -3.84 12.05
C LEU A 30 5.15 -3.22 13.45
N GLY A 31 4.64 -1.99 13.59
CA GLY A 31 4.47 -1.36 14.92
C GLY A 31 3.48 -2.10 15.81
N ALA A 32 2.57 -2.89 15.24
CA ALA A 32 1.69 -3.80 15.98
C ALA A 32 2.41 -5.04 16.55
N LYS A 33 3.59 -5.42 16.03
CA LYS A 33 4.36 -6.60 16.48
C LYS A 33 5.68 -6.27 17.17
N SER A 34 6.27 -5.12 16.89
CA SER A 34 7.61 -4.77 17.34
C SER A 34 7.55 -3.44 18.09
N GLY A 35 7.22 -3.51 19.38
CA GLY A 35 7.17 -2.33 20.24
C GLY A 35 8.52 -1.65 20.38
N GLN A 36 8.82 -0.70 19.48
CA GLN A 36 9.97 0.23 19.50
C GLN A 36 11.20 -0.14 18.64
N ALA A 37 11.08 -1.02 17.65
CA ALA A 37 12.13 -1.14 16.63
C ALA A 37 11.84 -0.18 15.47
N GLU A 38 12.67 0.86 15.31
CA GLU A 38 12.58 1.78 14.19
C GLU A 38 12.63 0.99 12.87
N PRO A 39 11.68 1.17 11.93
CA PRO A 39 11.66 0.39 10.70
C PRO A 39 12.96 0.61 9.94
N GLY A 40 13.77 -0.44 9.85
CA GLY A 40 15.05 -0.41 9.15
C GLY A 40 14.87 -0.04 7.67
N GLU A 41 15.94 0.41 7.03
CA GLU A 41 15.91 0.88 5.63
C GLU A 41 15.31 -0.15 4.67
N ALA A 42 15.56 -1.44 4.89
CA ALA A 42 14.99 -2.54 4.11
C ALA A 42 13.46 -2.61 4.22
N ALA A 43 12.89 -2.35 5.40
CA ALA A 43 11.44 -2.36 5.60
C ALA A 43 10.77 -1.17 4.87
N VAL A 44 11.40 0.01 4.94
CA VAL A 44 10.95 1.22 4.21
C VAL A 44 10.99 1.00 2.70
N LEU A 45 12.07 0.39 2.20
CA LEU A 45 12.21 0.06 0.79
C LEU A 45 11.13 -0.94 0.35
N LEU A 46 10.90 -1.99 1.14
CA LEU A 46 9.91 -3.02 0.84
C LEU A 46 8.48 -2.46 0.88
N SER A 47 8.17 -1.55 1.80
CA SER A 47 6.88 -0.85 1.87
C SER A 47 6.62 0.00 0.62
N ARG A 48 7.64 0.72 0.12
CA ARG A 48 7.53 1.47 -1.13
C ARG A 48 7.29 0.56 -2.32
N ILE A 49 8.07 -0.53 -2.45
CA ILE A 49 7.91 -1.50 -3.54
C ILE A 49 6.51 -2.13 -3.50
N GLY A 50 6.07 -2.56 -2.31
CA GLY A 50 4.72 -3.10 -2.11
C GLY A 50 3.62 -2.09 -2.44
N GLY A 51 3.82 -0.81 -2.11
CA GLY A 51 2.89 0.27 -2.46
C GLY A 51 2.80 0.50 -3.97
N VAL A 52 3.94 0.51 -4.68
CA VAL A 52 3.97 0.62 -6.15
C VAL A 52 3.24 -0.56 -6.80
N LEU A 53 3.49 -1.79 -6.32
CA LEU A 53 2.81 -2.98 -6.82
C LEU A 53 1.30 -2.92 -6.57
N ALA A 54 0.87 -2.53 -5.37
CA ALA A 54 -0.55 -2.39 -5.04
C ALA A 54 -1.25 -1.34 -5.92
N ALA A 55 -0.59 -0.20 -6.18
CA ALA A 55 -1.11 0.83 -7.07
C ALA A 55 -1.20 0.33 -8.52
N ALA A 56 -0.18 -0.38 -9.01
CA ALA A 56 -0.17 -0.95 -10.36
C ALA A 56 -1.28 -2.01 -10.55
N ILE A 57 -1.48 -2.90 -9.57
CA ILE A 57 -2.56 -3.91 -9.59
C ILE A 57 -3.93 -3.22 -9.56
N GLY A 58 -4.11 -2.22 -8.71
CA GLY A 58 -5.36 -1.45 -8.64
C GLY A 58 -5.66 -0.72 -9.96
N LEU A 59 -4.65 -0.13 -10.60
CA LEU A 59 -4.80 0.51 -11.91
C LEU A 59 -5.18 -0.49 -13.01
N PHE A 60 -4.51 -1.65 -13.03
CA PHE A 60 -4.81 -2.72 -13.97
C PHE A 60 -6.25 -3.23 -13.82
N LEU A 61 -6.70 -3.48 -12.58
CA LEU A 61 -8.07 -3.90 -12.29
C LEU A 61 -9.10 -2.83 -12.67
N LEU A 62 -8.79 -1.55 -12.44
CA LEU A 62 -9.65 -0.45 -12.85
C LEU A 62 -9.83 -0.42 -14.38
N LEU A 63 -8.72 -0.52 -15.13
CA LEU A 63 -8.73 -0.51 -16.60
C LEU A 63 -9.38 -1.75 -17.20
N TYR A 64 -9.16 -2.93 -16.59
CA TYR A 64 -9.76 -4.18 -17.07
C TYR A 64 -11.28 -4.22 -16.86
N THR A 65 -11.78 -3.49 -15.86
CA THR A 65 -13.21 -3.50 -15.52
C THR A 65 -13.99 -2.31 -16.09
N MET A 66 -13.32 -1.39 -16.79
CA MET A 66 -13.96 -0.35 -17.60
C MET A 66 -14.36 -0.90 -18.96
#